data_AF-A0A8K0IKG7-F1
#
_entry.id   AF-A0A8K0IKG7-F1
#
_cell.length_a   1.000
_cell.length_b   1.000
_cell.length_c   1.000
_cell.angle_alpha   90.00
_cell.angle_beta   90.00
_cell.angle_gamma   90.00
#
_symmetry.space_group_name_H-M   'P 1'
#
loop_
_entity.id
_entity.type
_entity.pdbx_description
1 polymer ?
#
loop_
_entity_poly.entity_id
_entity_poly.type
_entity_poly.pdbx_seq_one_letter_code
_entity_poly.pdbx_strand_id
1 'polypeptide(L)'
;MKRSGDDVKMISGEAPIVFSKACELFIEELTQRAWMVTLQGKRRTLHKEDVAAAVMATDIFDFLIEMVSDSNGARSAPAAKSDSMVVER
;
A
#
# COMPACT_ATOMS: atom_id res chain seq x y z
N MET A 1 -40.32 -3.04 -6.48
CA MET A 1 -39.19 -3.30 -5.56
C MET A 1 -38.13 -4.13 -6.26
N LYS A 2 -36.93 -3.59 -6.51
CA LYS A 2 -35.79 -4.44 -6.88
C LYS A 2 -35.44 -5.27 -5.65
N ARG A 3 -35.50 -6.60 -5.78
CA ARG A 3 -34.98 -7.53 -4.79
C ARG A 3 -33.47 -7.29 -4.75
N SER A 4 -32.97 -6.73 -3.67
CA SER A 4 -31.55 -6.72 -3.34
C SER A 4 -31.10 -8.18 -3.37
N GLY A 5 -30.28 -8.55 -4.35
CA GLY A 5 -29.88 -9.94 -4.58
C GLY A 5 -29.26 -10.53 -3.31
N ASP A 6 -29.55 -11.82 -3.11
CA ASP A 6 -29.25 -12.67 -1.94
C ASP A 6 -27.74 -12.89 -1.66
N ASP A 7 -26.91 -11.85 -1.76
CA ASP A 7 -25.48 -11.92 -1.45
C ASP A 7 -24.94 -10.65 -0.75
N VAL A 8 -25.83 -9.81 -0.20
CA VAL A 8 -25.39 -8.70 0.64
C VAL A 8 -25.09 -9.23 2.04
N LYS A 9 -23.81 -9.50 2.30
CA LYS A 9 -23.32 -9.76 3.66
C LYS A 9 -23.50 -8.48 4.48
N MET A 10 -24.42 -8.52 5.45
CA MET A 10 -24.64 -7.42 6.38
C MET A 10 -23.38 -7.19 7.22
N ILE A 11 -22.88 -5.95 7.25
CA ILE A 11 -21.81 -5.53 8.16
C ILE A 11 -22.42 -5.02 9.47
N SER A 12 -21.73 -5.21 10.59
CA SER A 12 -22.15 -4.61 11.87
C SER A 12 -22.21 -3.08 11.75
N GLY A 13 -23.24 -2.44 12.31
CA GLY A 13 -23.36 -0.98 12.31
C GLY A 13 -22.23 -0.27 13.05
N GLU A 14 -21.55 -0.95 13.98
CA GLU A 14 -20.40 -0.41 14.72
C GLU A 14 -19.10 -0.44 13.90
N ALA A 15 -18.99 -1.35 12.93
CA ALA A 15 -17.75 -1.52 12.18
C ALA A 15 -17.32 -0.24 11.42
N PRO A 16 -18.20 0.44 10.65
CA PRO A 16 -17.84 1.71 10.01
C PRO A 16 -17.38 2.81 10.98
N ILE A 17 -17.94 2.85 12.20
CA ILE A 17 -17.62 3.85 13.22
C ILE A 17 -16.19 3.63 13.73
N VAL A 18 -15.86 2.39 14.09
CA VAL A 18 -14.53 2.01 14.58
C VAL A 18 -13.48 2.18 13.48
N PHE A 19 -13.78 1.73 12.25
CA PHE A 19 -12.85 1.89 11.13
C PHE A 19 -12.58 3.34 10.80
N SER A 20 -13.57 4.24 10.92
CA SER A 20 -13.35 5.67 10.71
C SER A 20 -12.27 6.21 11.67
N LYS A 21 -12.36 5.85 12.95
CA LYS A 21 -11.35 6.28 13.94
C LYS A 21 -10.00 5.58 13.73
N ALA A 22 -10.00 4.30 13.38
CA ALA A 22 -8.78 3.58 13.07
C ALA A 22 -8.06 4.19 11.85
N CYS A 23 -8.80 4.54 10.80
CA CYS A 23 -8.25 5.21 9.62
C CYS A 23 -7.66 6.58 9.96
N GLU A 24 -8.34 7.37 10.81
CA GLU A 24 -7.82 8.65 11.29
C GLU A 24 -6.46 8.48 11.99
N LEU A 25 -6.39 7.57 12.97
CA LEU A 25 -5.16 7.27 13.71
C LEU A 25 -4.06 6.72 12.79
N PHE A 26 -4.43 5.86 11.83
CA PHE A 26 -3.50 5.29 10.87
C PHE A 26 -2.87 6.37 9.96
N ILE A 27 -3.69 7.28 9.42
CA ILE A 27 -3.20 8.38 8.58
C ILE A 27 -2.30 9.32 9.39
N GLU A 28 -2.68 9.63 10.63
CA GLU A 28 -1.87 10.46 11.52
C GLU A 28 -0.49 9.84 11.76
N GLU A 29 -0.44 8.58 12.17
CA GLU A 29 0.81 7.86 12.47
C GLU A 29 1.72 7.76 11.24
N LEU A 30 1.17 7.38 10.08
CA LEU A 30 1.93 7.30 8.83
C LEU A 30 2.50 8.67 8.44
N THR A 31 1.69 9.74 8.58
CA THR A 31 2.10 11.11 8.25
C THR A 31 3.21 11.59 9.18
N GLN A 32 3.09 11.35 10.49
CA GLN A 32 4.12 11.73 11.46
C GLN A 32 5.46 11.05 11.16
N ARG A 33 5.45 9.75 10.87
CA ARG A 33 6.67 8.99 10.50
C ARG A 33 7.29 9.48 9.21
N ALA A 34 6.49 9.67 8.16
CA ALA A 34 6.98 10.19 6.88
C ALA A 34 7.56 11.61 7.05
N TRP A 35 6.93 12.44 7.88
CA TRP A 35 7.42 13.78 8.18
C TRP A 35 8.76 13.78 8.91
N MET A 36 9.01 12.83 9.83
CA MET A 36 10.33 12.68 10.44
C MET A 36 11.41 12.42 9.39
N VAL A 37 11.13 11.59 8.38
CA VAL A 37 12.05 11.34 7.26
C VAL A 37 12.30 12.61 6.44
N THR A 38 11.25 13.37 6.14
CA THR A 38 11.37 14.69 5.47
C THR A 38 12.31 15.63 6.23
N LEU A 39 12.13 15.73 7.55
CA LEU A 39 12.94 16.59 8.42
C LEU A 39 14.39 16.14 8.51
N GLN A 40 14.65 14.82 8.57
CA GLN A 40 16.00 14.27 8.51
C GLN A 40 16.71 14.65 7.20
N GLY A 41 15.95 14.72 6.09
CA GLY A 41 16.41 15.24 4.81
C GLY A 41 16.56 16.76 4.74
N LYS A 42 16.39 17.50 5.86
CA LYS A 42 16.39 18.97 5.95
C LYS A 42 15.40 19.65 5.01
N ARG A 43 14.35 18.93 4.60
CA ARG A 43 13.28 19.45 3.74
C ARG A 43 12.11 19.91 4.60
N ARG A 44 11.26 20.75 4.01
CA ARG A 44 10.01 21.24 4.60
C ARG A 44 8.78 20.90 3.76
N THR A 45 8.98 20.08 2.74
CA THR A 45 7.94 19.59 1.83
C THR A 45 7.99 18.07 1.89
N LEU A 46 6.87 17.46 2.26
CA LEU A 46 6.72 16.00 2.31
C LEU A 46 6.71 15.45 0.88
N HIS A 47 7.58 14.49 0.60
CA HIS A 47 7.66 13.85 -0.70
C HIS A 47 7.21 12.38 -0.61
N LYS A 48 6.92 11.81 -1.77
CA LYS A 48 6.48 10.42 -1.89
C LYS A 48 7.54 9.43 -1.40
N GLU A 49 8.81 9.74 -1.63
CA GLU A 49 9.94 8.94 -1.18
C GLU A 49 10.04 8.90 0.35
N ASP A 50 9.58 9.94 1.05
CA ASP A 50 9.53 9.97 2.52
C ASP A 50 8.50 8.98 3.07
N VAL A 51 7.35 8.90 2.41
CA VAL A 51 6.30 7.94 2.75
C VAL A 51 6.79 6.51 2.50
N ALA A 52 7.40 6.27 1.33
CA ALA A 52 7.96 4.95 1.02
C ALA A 52 9.03 4.53 2.03
N ALA A 53 9.94 5.45 2.40
CA ALA A 53 10.98 5.19 3.40
C ALA A 53 10.38 4.92 4.81
N ALA A 54 9.36 5.69 5.21
CA ALA A 54 8.69 5.48 6.50
C ALA A 54 7.95 4.14 6.57
N VAL A 55 7.33 3.71 5.47
CA VAL A 55 6.71 2.39 5.34
C VAL A 55 7.76 1.29 5.46
N MET A 56 8.86 1.36 4.69
CA MET A 56 9.93 0.34 4.75
C MET A 56 10.62 0.25 6.11
N ALA A 57 10.61 1.32 6.89
CA ALA A 57 11.23 1.37 8.22
C ALA A 57 10.27 0.97 9.37
N THR A 58 9.03 0.62 9.07
CA THR A 58 8.00 0.33 10.08
C THR A 58 7.31 -1.00 9.80
N ASP A 59 7.66 -2.04 10.57
CA ASP A 59 7.16 -3.42 10.38
C ASP A 59 5.62 -3.53 10.34
N ILE A 60 4.89 -2.73 11.13
CA ILE A 60 3.42 -2.76 11.13
C ILE A 60 2.81 -2.26 9.81
N PHE A 61 3.60 -1.61 8.97
CA PHE A 61 3.20 -1.07 7.67
C PHE A 61 3.62 -1.99 6.50
N ASP A 62 4.09 -3.22 6.75
CA ASP A 62 4.49 -4.17 5.71
C ASP A 62 3.41 -4.42 4.66
N PHE A 63 2.13 -4.34 5.05
CA PHE A 63 0.98 -4.47 4.15
C PHE A 63 0.91 -3.38 3.05
N LEU A 64 1.74 -2.33 3.15
CA LEU A 64 1.82 -1.22 2.19
C LEU A 64 3.05 -1.32 1.25
N ILE A 65 3.98 -2.25 1.47
CA ILE A 65 5.25 -2.31 0.73
C ILE A 65 5.03 -2.40 -0.78
N GLU A 66 4.16 -3.31 -1.22
CA GLU A 66 3.87 -3.48 -2.65
C GLU A 66 3.29 -2.20 -3.26
N MET A 67 2.35 -1.54 -2.56
CA MET A 67 1.70 -0.31 -3.01
C MET A 67 2.68 0.85 -3.17
N VAL A 68 3.62 1.03 -2.23
CA VAL A 68 4.61 2.11 -2.33
C VAL A 68 5.70 1.81 -3.36
N SER A 69 5.97 0.54 -3.65
CA SER A 69 7.00 0.10 -4.62
C SER A 69 6.57 0.31 -6.08
N ASP A 70 5.33 -0.06 -6.43
CA ASP A 70 4.79 0.08 -7.80
C ASP A 70 4.74 1.53 -8.28
N SER A 71 4.68 2.42 -7.30
CA SER A 71 4.58 3.85 -7.51
C SER A 71 5.91 4.47 -8.00
N ASN A 72 7.05 3.77 -7.89
CA ASN A 72 8.39 4.27 -8.24
C ASN A 72 8.85 3.92 -9.68
N GLY A 73 7.93 3.46 -10.54
CA GLY A 73 8.19 3.39 -11.98
C GLY A 73 9.12 2.26 -12.43
N ALA A 74 8.75 1.00 -12.18
CA ALA A 74 9.21 -0.11 -13.02
C ALA A 74 8.26 -1.31 -12.86
N ARG A 75 7.39 -1.49 -13.86
CA ARG A 75 6.68 -2.74 -14.10
C ARG A 75 7.69 -3.89 -14.12
N SER A 76 7.66 -4.79 -13.14
CA SER A 76 8.17 -6.14 -13.38
C SER A 76 7.01 -6.97 -13.92
N ALA A 77 6.80 -6.88 -15.24
CA ALA A 77 6.03 -7.90 -15.94
C ALA A 77 6.74 -9.25 -15.73
N PRO A 78 6.01 -10.36 -15.52
CA PRO A 78 6.65 -11.67 -15.43
C PRO A 78 7.29 -11.98 -16.78
N ALA A 79 8.62 -12.16 -16.80
CA ALA A 79 9.36 -12.57 -17.98
C ALA A 79 8.85 -13.95 -18.44
N ALA A 80 8.17 -13.97 -19.58
CA ALA A 80 7.85 -15.20 -20.29
C ALA A 80 9.17 -15.90 -20.65
N LYS A 81 9.44 -17.05 -20.03
CA LYS A 81 10.56 -17.91 -20.42
C LYS A 81 10.21 -18.53 -21.78
N SER A 82 10.84 -18.02 -22.84
CA SER A 82 10.91 -18.70 -24.13
C SER A 82 11.86 -19.89 -24.00
N ASP A 83 11.33 -21.08 -23.72
CA ASP A 83 12.12 -22.30 -23.79
C ASP A 83 12.09 -22.81 -25.25
N SER A 84 13.09 -22.37 -26.01
CA SER A 84 13.47 -23.01 -27.27
C SER A 84 14.93 -23.39 -27.15
N MET A 85 15.18 -24.65 -26.79
CA MET A 85 16.47 -25.27 -27.03
C MET A 85 16.26 -26.48 -27.94
N VAL A 86 16.44 -26.20 -29.23
CA VAL A 86 16.78 -27.20 -30.24
C VAL A 86 18.07 -27.87 -29.78
N VAL A 87 18.04 -29.18 -29.55
CA VAL A 87 19.24 -30.01 -29.58
C VAL A 87 19.03 -31.06 -30.67
N GLU A 88 19.59 -30.74 -31.82
CA GLU A 88 19.94 -31.66 -32.89
C GLU A 88 20.88 -32.73 -32.32
N ARG A 89 20.47 -34.00 -32.33
CA ARG A 89 21.27 -35.18 -32.68
C ARG A 89 20.35 -36.32 -33.08
#